data_AF-A0A447MW82-F1
#
_entry.id   AF-A0A447MW82-F1
#
_cell.length_a   1.000
_cell.length_b   1.000
_cell.length_c   1.000
_cell.angle_alpha   90.00
_cell.angle_beta   90.00
_cell.angle_gamma   90.00
#
_symmetry.space_group_name_H-M   'P 1'
#
loop_
_entity.id
_entity.type
_entity.pdbx_description
1 polymer ?
#
loop_
_entity_poly.entity_id
_entity_poly.type
_entity_poly.pdbx_seq_one_letter_code
_entity_poly.pdbx_strand_id
1 'polypeptide(L)'
;MAKMFGISSWDDLLDGPKKAILPSSAAWYDRKFKTPSGKYEFKSELAEKNGHTALPEYKPEAESKLPFHLFTPHVQFGLHSQFINLDWMQVFYPEPFVYIHPSSAKKKGISENDLVKSFQWHR
;
A
#
# COMPACT_ATOMS: atom_id res chain seq x y z
N MET A 1 -19.85 19.50 7.41
CA MET A 1 -19.02 19.48 6.20
C MET A 1 -19.33 20.65 5.27
N ALA A 2 -20.60 20.90 4.89
CA ALA A 2 -21.01 21.96 3.96
C ALA A 2 -20.45 23.37 4.26
N LYS A 3 -20.40 23.78 5.54
CA LYS A 3 -19.82 25.08 5.97
C LYS A 3 -18.36 25.28 5.57
N MET A 4 -17.54 24.21 5.51
CA MET A 4 -16.14 24.30 5.10
C MET A 4 -15.97 24.63 3.61
N PHE A 5 -17.00 24.41 2.81
CA PHE A 5 -16.98 24.64 1.36
C PHE A 5 -17.81 25.87 0.97
N GLY A 6 -18.39 26.57 1.95
CA GLY A 6 -19.33 27.67 1.70
C GLY A 6 -20.60 27.23 0.98
N ILE A 7 -20.95 25.93 1.02
CA ILE A 7 -22.12 25.39 0.35
C ILE A 7 -23.33 25.56 1.27
N SER A 8 -24.34 26.27 0.78
CA SER A 8 -25.60 26.54 1.47
C SER A 8 -26.73 25.62 1.00
N SER A 9 -26.69 25.19 -0.26
CA SER A 9 -27.66 24.27 -0.88
C SER A 9 -26.98 23.40 -1.95
N TRP A 10 -27.67 22.37 -2.45
CA TRP A 10 -27.16 21.55 -3.55
C TRP A 10 -27.02 22.35 -4.86
N ASP A 11 -27.86 23.38 -5.09
CA ASP A 11 -27.83 24.22 -6.30
C ASP A 11 -26.45 24.86 -6.52
N ASP A 12 -25.74 25.20 -5.43
CA ASP A 12 -24.39 25.77 -5.46
C ASP A 12 -23.37 24.87 -6.18
N LEU A 13 -23.64 23.57 -6.33
CA LEU A 13 -22.79 22.60 -7.03
C LEU A 13 -23.01 22.59 -8.55
N LEU A 14 -24.10 23.19 -9.05
CA LEU A 14 -24.34 23.35 -10.49
C LEU A 14 -23.33 24.32 -11.12
N ASP A 15 -22.82 25.28 -10.35
CA ASP A 15 -21.75 26.21 -10.75
C ASP A 15 -20.36 25.54 -10.82
N GLY A 16 -20.27 24.27 -10.43
CA GLY A 16 -19.04 23.48 -10.43
C GLY A 16 -18.46 23.21 -9.03
N PRO A 17 -17.27 22.58 -8.97
CA PRO A 17 -16.70 22.10 -7.72
C PRO A 17 -16.26 23.26 -6.80
N LYS A 18 -16.74 23.26 -5.55
CA LYS A 18 -16.30 24.21 -4.52
C LYS A 18 -15.09 23.67 -3.76
N LYS A 19 -14.02 24.46 -3.66
CA LYS A 19 -12.84 24.12 -2.84
C LYS A 19 -13.12 24.37 -1.37
N ALA A 20 -12.48 23.58 -0.49
CA ALA A 20 -12.54 23.83 0.94
C ALA A 20 -11.88 25.18 1.27
N ILE A 21 -12.57 26.00 2.06
CA ILE A 21 -12.07 27.24 2.63
C ILE A 21 -11.23 26.86 3.84
N LEU A 22 -9.92 26.76 3.62
CA LEU A 22 -8.95 26.42 4.66
C LEU A 22 -8.09 27.64 4.98
N PRO A 23 -7.71 27.83 6.26
CA PRO A 23 -6.79 28.91 6.66
C PRO A 23 -5.38 28.74 6.08
N SER A 24 -5.00 27.52 5.70
CA SER A 24 -3.74 27.20 5.03
C SER A 24 -3.89 25.93 4.21
N SER A 25 -3.16 25.84 3.10
CA SER A 25 -3.04 24.62 2.29
C SER A 25 -2.02 23.62 2.86
N ALA A 26 -1.20 24.04 3.83
CA ALA A 26 -0.23 23.16 4.46
C ALA A 26 -0.94 22.15 5.39
N ALA A 27 -0.59 20.87 5.26
CA ALA A 27 -1.06 19.86 6.20
C ALA A 27 -0.54 20.16 7.62
N TRP A 28 -1.40 20.01 8.64
CA TRP A 28 -1.10 20.34 10.05
C TRP A 28 -0.50 21.74 10.25
N TYR A 29 -1.03 22.76 9.56
CA TYR A 29 -0.52 24.14 9.57
C TYR A 29 -0.39 24.74 10.99
N ASP A 30 -1.21 24.30 11.93
CA ASP A 30 -1.24 24.76 13.33
C ASP A 30 -0.31 23.94 14.25
N ARG A 31 0.38 22.93 13.70
CA ARG A 31 1.24 21.98 14.42
C ARG A 31 0.51 21.23 15.53
N LYS A 32 -0.82 21.08 15.42
CA LYS A 32 -1.62 20.27 16.35
C LYS A 32 -1.90 18.91 15.73
N PHE A 33 -1.31 17.88 16.32
CA PHE A 33 -1.45 16.50 15.85
C PHE A 33 -2.51 15.75 16.66
N LYS A 34 -3.14 14.75 16.06
CA LYS A 34 -4.08 13.85 16.74
C LYS A 34 -3.34 12.79 17.56
N THR A 35 -2.40 13.24 18.38
CA THR A 35 -1.61 12.43 19.31
C THR A 35 -1.93 12.87 20.75
N PRO A 36 -1.72 12.01 21.76
CA PRO A 36 -1.93 12.39 23.16
C PRO A 36 -1.21 13.67 23.59
N SER A 37 0.02 13.89 23.11
CA SER A 37 0.80 15.11 23.40
C SER A 37 0.47 16.32 22.53
N GLY A 38 -0.32 16.14 21.46
CA GLY A 38 -0.58 17.15 20.43
C GLY A 38 0.62 17.46 19.54
N LYS A 39 1.74 16.73 19.67
CA LYS A 39 3.01 16.90 18.93
C LYS A 39 3.36 15.64 18.12
N TYR A 40 4.44 15.70 17.34
CA TYR A 40 5.09 14.50 16.83
C TYR A 40 5.70 13.69 17.97
N GLU A 41 5.28 12.44 18.11
CA GLU A 41 5.73 11.52 19.16
C GLU A 41 6.81 10.59 18.61
N PHE A 42 8.08 11.00 18.72
CA PHE A 42 9.21 10.14 18.38
C PHE A 42 9.30 8.91 19.31
N LYS A 43 8.90 9.08 20.57
CA LYS A 43 8.65 8.01 21.53
C LYS A 43 7.13 7.88 21.72
N SER A 44 6.58 6.70 21.47
CA SER A 44 5.15 6.43 21.58
C SER A 44 4.82 5.58 22.82
N GLU A 45 4.30 6.22 23.86
CA GLU A 45 3.76 5.51 25.04
C GLU A 45 2.52 4.67 24.68
N LEU A 46 1.77 5.09 23.65
CA LEU A 46 0.62 4.34 23.16
C LEU A 46 1.05 3.01 22.52
N ALA A 47 2.18 3.01 21.79
CA ALA A 47 2.75 1.79 21.24
C ALA A 47 3.12 0.80 22.36
N GLU A 48 3.77 1.27 23.42
CA GLU A 48 4.12 0.47 24.60
C GLU A 48 2.89 -0.14 25.29
N LYS A 49 1.84 0.66 25.51
CA LYS A 49 0.57 0.18 26.08
C LYS A 49 -0.12 -0.89 25.22
N ASN A 50 0.12 -0.89 23.91
CA ASN A 50 -0.40 -1.88 22.97
C ASN A 50 0.54 -3.08 22.74
N GLY A 51 1.61 -3.22 23.54
CA GLY A 51 2.54 -4.35 23.45
C GLY A 51 3.61 -4.22 22.35
N HIS A 52 3.87 -3.00 21.88
CA HIS A 52 4.97 -2.69 20.97
C HIS A 52 6.10 -1.94 21.68
N THR A 53 7.20 -1.66 20.99
CA THR A 53 8.31 -0.87 21.53
C THR A 53 7.97 0.62 21.42
N ALA A 54 8.35 1.41 22.43
CA ALA A 54 8.07 2.85 22.42
C ALA A 54 8.93 3.62 21.39
N LEU A 55 10.07 3.06 21.01
CA LEU A 55 10.95 3.54 19.95
C LEU A 55 11.02 2.49 18.83
N PRO A 56 11.28 2.92 17.59
CA PRO A 56 11.50 1.99 16.49
C PRO A 56 12.79 1.19 16.75
N GLU A 57 12.71 -0.11 16.55
CA GLU A 57 13.82 -1.03 16.65
C GLU A 57 13.87 -1.88 15.39
N TYR A 58 15.08 -2.25 14.97
CA TYR A 58 15.23 -3.23 13.90
C TYR A 58 14.69 -4.58 14.38
N LYS A 59 13.75 -5.16 13.63
CA LYS A 59 13.25 -6.51 13.84
C LYS A 59 13.71 -7.38 12.66
N PRO A 60 14.43 -8.48 12.91
CA PRO A 60 14.77 -9.41 11.84
C PRO A 60 13.49 -10.01 11.25
N GLU A 61 13.61 -10.47 10.01
CA GLU A 61 12.52 -11.20 9.35
C GLU A 61 12.16 -12.49 10.10
N ALA A 62 10.94 -12.96 9.91
CA ALA A 62 10.52 -14.23 10.49
C ALA A 62 11.30 -15.38 9.84
N GLU A 63 11.89 -16.25 10.66
CA GLU A 63 12.60 -17.41 10.15
C GLU A 63 11.67 -18.33 9.37
N SER A 64 12.06 -18.62 8.13
CA SER A 64 11.34 -19.53 7.24
C SER A 64 12.24 -20.69 6.85
N LYS A 65 11.71 -21.91 6.92
CA LYS A 65 12.37 -23.11 6.37
C LYS A 65 12.12 -23.27 4.88
N LEU A 66 11.30 -22.40 4.27
CA LEU A 66 11.00 -22.45 2.85
C LEU A 66 12.14 -21.84 2.03
N PRO A 67 12.41 -22.38 0.82
CA PRO A 67 13.57 -21.98 0.03
C PRO A 67 13.45 -20.59 -0.62
N PHE A 68 12.26 -19.98 -0.59
CA PHE A 68 11.98 -18.71 -1.28
C PHE A 68 11.18 -17.77 -0.38
N HIS A 69 11.47 -16.47 -0.52
CA HIS A 69 10.63 -15.39 -0.02
C HIS A 69 9.66 -14.98 -1.12
N LEU A 70 8.36 -14.99 -0.81
CA LEU A 70 7.32 -14.57 -1.73
C LEU A 70 7.13 -13.06 -1.61
N PHE A 71 7.42 -12.34 -2.69
CA PHE A 71 7.12 -10.92 -2.82
C PHE A 71 5.91 -10.74 -3.73
N THR A 72 4.93 -9.93 -3.29
CA THR A 72 3.75 -9.56 -4.09
C THR A 72 3.71 -8.04 -4.31
N PRO A 73 4.68 -7.47 -5.04
CA PRO A 73 4.67 -6.05 -5.36
C PRO A 73 3.48 -5.71 -6.25
N HIS A 74 3.05 -4.46 -6.22
CA HIS A 74 2.02 -3.96 -7.12
C HIS A 74 2.52 -4.01 -8.57
N VAL A 75 1.66 -4.52 -9.46
CA VAL A 75 1.94 -4.53 -10.90
C VAL A 75 1.86 -3.11 -11.46
N GLN A 76 2.74 -2.80 -12.43
CA GLN A 76 2.85 -1.44 -12.98
C GLN A 76 1.59 -0.98 -13.72
N PHE A 77 0.91 -1.89 -14.42
CA PHE A 77 -0.17 -1.57 -15.35
C PHE A 77 -1.57 -1.98 -14.84
N GLY A 78 -1.71 -2.29 -13.55
CA GLY A 78 -2.97 -2.71 -12.96
C GLY A 78 -3.21 -2.08 -11.59
N LEU A 79 -4.48 -1.88 -11.25
CA LEU A 79 -4.87 -1.45 -9.90
C LEU A 79 -5.41 -2.67 -9.14
N HIS A 80 -4.50 -3.34 -8.42
CA HIS A 80 -4.80 -4.63 -7.80
C HIS A 80 -5.31 -5.63 -8.86
N SER A 81 -6.52 -6.16 -8.70
CA SER A 81 -7.18 -7.05 -9.66
C SER A 81 -8.02 -6.32 -10.71
N GLN A 82 -8.21 -5.01 -10.59
CA GLN A 82 -8.99 -4.24 -11.55
C GLN A 82 -8.18 -3.99 -12.82
N PHE A 83 -8.90 -3.89 -13.93
CA PHE A 83 -8.40 -3.54 -15.27
C PHE A 83 -7.53 -4.60 -15.94
N ILE A 84 -7.00 -5.58 -15.20
CA ILE A 84 -6.21 -6.70 -15.77
C ILE A 84 -7.04 -7.50 -16.80
N ASN A 85 -8.37 -7.55 -16.64
CA ASN A 85 -9.27 -8.28 -17.51
C ASN A 85 -9.63 -7.55 -18.83
N LEU A 86 -9.17 -6.31 -19.04
CA LEU A 86 -9.46 -5.58 -20.27
C LEU A 86 -8.69 -6.17 -21.45
N ASP A 87 -9.31 -6.26 -22.62
CA ASP A 87 -8.71 -6.91 -23.79
C ASP A 87 -7.35 -6.33 -24.17
N TRP A 88 -7.20 -5.01 -24.11
CA TRP A 88 -5.95 -4.32 -24.44
C TRP A 88 -4.84 -4.52 -23.40
N MET A 89 -5.17 -4.96 -22.19
CA MET A 89 -4.19 -5.25 -21.15
C MET A 89 -3.41 -6.53 -21.41
N GLN A 90 -3.90 -7.42 -22.29
CA GLN A 90 -3.18 -8.64 -22.70
C GLN A 90 -1.82 -8.33 -23.36
N VAL A 91 -1.64 -7.13 -23.92
CA VAL A 91 -0.34 -6.68 -24.46
C VAL A 91 0.72 -6.55 -23.37
N PHE A 92 0.31 -6.16 -22.15
CA PHE A 92 1.22 -5.89 -21.03
C PHE A 92 1.20 -7.00 -19.97
N TYR A 93 0.08 -7.70 -19.83
CA TYR A 93 -0.15 -8.73 -18.83
C TYR A 93 -1.01 -9.86 -19.43
N PRO A 94 -0.45 -10.66 -20.35
CA PRO A 94 -1.20 -11.70 -21.04
C PRO A 94 -1.66 -12.82 -20.10
N GLU A 95 -0.81 -13.18 -19.13
CA GLU A 95 -1.08 -14.24 -18.17
C GLU A 95 -0.40 -13.96 -16.81
N PRO A 96 -0.83 -14.63 -15.73
CA PRO A 96 -0.13 -14.58 -14.45
C PRO A 96 1.24 -15.25 -14.54
N PHE A 97 2.29 -14.55 -14.13
CA PHE A 97 3.65 -15.06 -14.09
C PHE A 97 4.32 -14.79 -12.73
N VAL A 98 5.45 -15.44 -12.49
CA VAL A 98 6.31 -15.21 -11.32
C VAL A 98 7.73 -14.89 -11.79
N TYR A 99 8.36 -13.93 -11.12
CA TYR A 99 9.79 -13.68 -11.31
C TYR A 99 10.60 -14.56 -10.36
N ILE A 100 11.65 -15.17 -10.89
CA ILE A 100 12.62 -15.95 -10.11
C ILE A 100 14.04 -15.62 -10.58
N HIS A 101 14.98 -15.56 -9.64
CA HIS A 101 16.38 -15.34 -9.99
C HIS A 101 16.91 -16.51 -10.87
N PRO A 102 17.67 -16.26 -11.96
CA PRO A 102 18.09 -17.31 -12.90
C PRO A 102 18.85 -18.47 -12.25
N SER A 103 19.70 -18.20 -11.25
CA SER A 103 20.42 -19.25 -10.52
C SER A 103 19.49 -20.17 -9.72
N SER A 104 18.39 -19.64 -9.19
CA SER A 104 17.37 -20.41 -8.47
C SER A 104 16.50 -21.21 -9.44
N ALA A 105 16.14 -20.63 -10.58
CA ALA A 105 15.41 -21.30 -11.65
C ALA A 105 16.18 -22.53 -12.16
N LYS A 106 17.47 -22.35 -12.47
CA LYS A 106 18.37 -23.43 -12.93
C LYS A 106 18.46 -24.59 -11.93
N LYS A 107 18.57 -24.30 -10.63
CA LYS A 107 18.59 -25.33 -9.57
C LYS A 107 17.29 -26.14 -9.49
N LYS A 108 16.17 -25.57 -9.96
CA LYS A 108 14.85 -26.20 -10.01
C LYS A 108 14.50 -26.77 -11.39
N GLY A 109 15.38 -26.61 -12.39
CA GLY A 109 15.12 -27.06 -13.76
C GLY A 109 14.03 -26.24 -14.47
N ILE A 110 13.81 -25.00 -14.06
CA ILE A 110 12.80 -24.09 -14.61
C ILE A 110 13.45 -23.24 -15.70
N SER A 111 12.85 -23.25 -16.88
CA SER A 111 13.19 -22.40 -18.03
C SER A 111 12.20 -21.23 -18.17
N GLU A 112 12.54 -20.28 -19.04
CA GLU A 112 11.65 -19.16 -19.35
C GLU A 112 10.31 -19.66 -19.90
N ASN A 113 9.20 -19.08 -19.44
CA ASN A 113 7.82 -19.45 -19.79
C ASN A 113 7.38 -20.87 -19.41
N ASP A 114 8.15 -21.59 -18.58
CA ASP A 114 7.67 -22.87 -18.05
C ASP A 114 6.46 -22.65 -17.13
N LEU A 115 5.44 -23.50 -17.29
CA LEU A 115 4.33 -23.55 -16.36
C LEU A 115 4.81 -24.04 -14.99
N VAL A 116 4.61 -23.20 -13.98
CA VAL A 116 4.99 -23.49 -12.60
C VAL A 116 3.79 -23.43 -11.67
N LYS A 117 3.89 -24.17 -10.56
CA LYS A 117 2.93 -24.09 -9.46
C LYS A 117 3.67 -23.75 -8.18
N SER A 118 3.34 -22.58 -7.61
CA SER A 118 3.84 -22.18 -6.30
C SER A 118 2.85 -22.59 -5.21
N PHE A 119 3.38 -23.10 -4.10
CA PHE A 119 2.60 -23.41 -2.91
C PHE A 119 3.13 -22.62 -1.72
N GLN A 120 2.23 -22.14 -0.88
CA GLN A 120 2.56 -21.54 0.41
C GLN A 120 1.85 -22.30 1.52
N TRP A 121 2.43 -22.33 2.70
CA TRP A 121 1.75 -22.87 3.87
C TRP A 121 0.65 -21.89 4.28
N HIS A 122 -0.61 -22.30 4.23
CA HIS A 122 -1.68 -21.59 4.91
C HIS A 122 -1.69 -22.04 6.37
N ARG A 123 -1.55 -21.09 7.29
CA ARG A 123 -1.93 -21.29 8.68
C ARG A 123 -3.44 -21.11 8.82
#